data_AF-A0A9P6PA40-F1
#
_entry.id   AF-A0A9P6PA40-F1
#
_cell.length_a   1.000
_cell.length_b   1.000
_cell.length_c   1.000
_cell.angle_alpha   90.00
_cell.angle_beta   90.00
_cell.angle_gamma   90.00
#
_symmetry.space_group_name_H-M   'P 1'
#
loop_
_entity.id
_entity.type
_entity.pdbx_description
1 polymer ?
#
loop_
_entity_poly.entity_id
_entity_poly.type
_entity_poly.pdbx_seq_one_letter_code
_entity_poly.pdbx_strand_id
1 'polypeptide(L)'
;LQLDFQLPQRFGLKYVDEHDHSQRAVIIHRAILGSVERMHAILIEHTQGKWPFWLSPRQAVISPVATPFAKYAQAISGYQGEGETFYVDADVSARDRLDKMIR
;
A
#
# COMPACT_ATOMS: atom_id res chain seq x y z
N LEU A 1 -7.12 -4.27 20.39
CA LEU A 1 -8.02 -5.43 20.58
C LEU A 1 -8.97 -5.06 21.72
N GLN A 2 -10.28 -5.18 21.52
CA GLN A 2 -11.28 -4.80 22.53
C GLN A 2 -12.35 -5.88 22.61
N LEU A 3 -12.69 -6.27 23.84
CA LEU A 3 -13.81 -7.17 24.15
C LEU A 3 -15.05 -6.34 24.47
N ASP A 4 -16.20 -6.71 23.90
CA ASP A 4 -17.47 -6.00 24.04
C ASP A 4 -18.59 -6.96 24.42
N PHE A 5 -19.18 -6.69 25.58
CA PHE A 5 -20.32 -7.42 26.15
C PHE A 5 -21.65 -6.64 26.05
N GLN A 6 -21.60 -5.35 25.68
CA GLN A 6 -22.76 -4.44 25.70
C GLN A 6 -23.51 -4.44 24.37
N LEU A 7 -22.81 -4.35 23.24
CA LEU A 7 -23.45 -4.38 21.92
C LEU A 7 -24.22 -5.69 21.65
N PRO A 8 -23.70 -6.88 22.01
CA PRO A 8 -24.46 -8.13 21.87
C PRO A 8 -25.80 -8.11 22.61
N GLN A 9 -25.86 -7.47 23.78
CA GLN A 9 -27.11 -7.31 24.53
C GLN A 9 -28.06 -6.33 23.84
N ARG A 10 -27.55 -5.18 23.38
CA ARG A 10 -28.36 -4.15 22.71
C ARG A 10 -28.98 -4.65 21.41
N PHE A 11 -28.25 -5.47 20.65
CA PHE A 11 -28.71 -6.05 19.39
C PHE A 11 -29.42 -7.40 19.56
N GLY A 12 -29.53 -7.92 20.79
CA GLY A 12 -30.18 -9.21 21.05
C GLY A 12 -29.48 -10.42 20.44
N LEU A 13 -28.16 -10.35 20.23
CA LEU A 13 -27.37 -11.42 19.62
C LEU A 13 -27.31 -12.62 20.56
N LYS A 14 -27.68 -13.79 20.03
CA LYS A 14 -27.65 -15.08 20.74
C LYS A 14 -27.21 -16.18 19.77
N TYR A 15 -26.64 -17.25 20.33
CA TYR A 15 -26.36 -18.49 19.63
C TYR A 15 -26.84 -19.67 20.48
N VAL A 16 -26.91 -20.87 19.90
CA VAL A 16 -27.23 -22.11 20.62
C VAL A 16 -25.93 -22.87 20.86
N ASP A 17 -25.68 -23.26 22.11
CA ASP A 17 -24.49 -24.03 22.47
C ASP A 17 -24.66 -25.55 22.24
N GLU A 18 -23.63 -26.32 22.58
CA GLU A 18 -23.59 -27.78 22.45
C GLU A 18 -24.60 -28.52 23.36
N HIS A 19 -25.24 -27.80 24.28
CA HIS A 19 -26.26 -28.32 25.18
C HIS A 19 -27.67 -27.81 24.83
N ASP A 20 -27.86 -27.27 23.63
CA ASP A 20 -29.12 -26.70 23.13
C ASP A 20 -29.61 -25.49 23.96
N HIS A 21 -28.71 -24.83 24.70
CA HIS A 21 -29.03 -23.63 25.46
C HIS A 21 -28.75 -22.35 24.67
N SER A 22 -29.62 -21.36 24.85
CA SER A 22 -29.43 -20.04 24.25
C SER A 22 -28.40 -19.22 25.02
N GLN A 23 -27.24 -19.00 24.41
CA GLN A 23 -26.12 -18.23 24.96
C GLN A 23 -25.96 -16.87 24.26
N ARG A 24 -25.33 -15.92 24.94
CA ARG A 24 -25.02 -14.60 24.37
C ARG A 24 -23.61 -14.57 23.80
N ALA A 25 -23.47 -14.09 22.57
CA ALA A 25 -22.17 -13.91 21.94
C ALA A 25 -21.36 -12.77 22.60
N VAL A 26 -20.03 -12.87 22.54
CA VAL A 26 -19.10 -11.78 22.88
C VAL A 26 -18.51 -11.22 21.59
N ILE A 27 -18.51 -9.90 21.42
CA ILE A 27 -17.91 -9.25 20.24
C ILE A 27 -16.46 -8.88 20.55
N ILE A 28 -15.57 -9.13 19.59
CA ILE A 28 -14.17 -8.70 19.64
C ILE A 28 -13.92 -7.68 18.53
N HIS A 29 -13.66 -6.44 18.92
CA HIS A 29 -13.25 -5.37 18.01
C HIS A 29 -11.74 -5.44 17.80
N ARG A 30 -11.30 -5.50 16.53
CA ARG A 30 -9.88 -5.53 16.17
C ARG A 30 -9.54 -4.49 15.10
N ALA A 31 -8.44 -3.79 15.32
CA ALA A 31 -7.72 -3.04 14.31
C ALA A 31 -6.23 -3.31 14.54
N ILE A 32 -5.50 -3.73 13.50
CA ILE A 32 -4.05 -3.97 13.59
C ILE A 32 -3.31 -2.65 13.37
N LEU A 33 -3.62 -1.96 12.27
CA LEU A 33 -2.98 -0.71 11.88
C LEU A 33 -3.69 0.53 12.47
N GLY A 34 -4.93 0.37 12.98
CA GLY A 34 -5.79 1.49 13.29
C GLY A 34 -6.37 2.11 12.01
N SER A 35 -6.32 3.45 11.89
CA SER A 35 -6.70 4.14 10.65
C SER A 35 -5.56 4.10 9.64
N VAL A 36 -5.91 3.97 8.36
CA VAL A 36 -4.94 3.91 7.26
C VAL A 36 -4.14 5.19 7.18
N GLU A 37 -4.78 6.35 7.33
CA GLU A 37 -4.16 7.67 7.29
C GLU A 37 -3.12 7.86 8.39
N ARG A 38 -3.44 7.44 9.62
CA ARG A 38 -2.48 7.49 10.74
C ARG A 38 -1.31 6.55 10.51
N MET A 39 -1.57 5.33 10.03
CA MET A 39 -0.50 4.40 9.69
C MET A 39 0.39 4.96 8.56
N HIS A 40 -0.21 5.60 7.56
CA HIS A 40 0.52 6.25 6.46
C HIS A 40 1.42 7.38 6.97
N ALA A 41 0.92 8.23 7.88
CA ALA A 41 1.71 9.27 8.52
C ALA A 41 2.92 8.69 9.30
N ILE A 42 2.69 7.65 10.10
CA ILE A 42 3.77 6.94 10.82
C ILE A 42 4.80 6.38 9.83
N LEU A 43 4.36 5.80 8.72
CA LEU A 43 5.26 5.26 7.70
C LEU A 43 6.08 6.37 7.02
N ILE A 44 5.48 7.54 6.74
CA ILE A 44 6.20 8.70 6.19
C ILE A 44 7.31 9.13 7.15
N GLU A 45 6.99 9.28 8.43
CA GLU A 45 7.96 9.68 9.45
C GLU A 45 9.06 8.63 9.64
N HIS A 46 8.69 7.35 9.71
CA HIS A 46 9.62 6.25 9.90
C HIS A 46 10.58 6.08 8.71
N THR A 47 10.07 6.17 7.50
CA THR A 47 10.85 5.99 6.27
C THR A 47 11.53 7.26 5.80
N GLN A 48 11.17 8.43 6.37
CA GLN A 48 11.60 9.74 5.88
C GLN A 48 11.31 9.91 4.37
N GLY A 49 10.20 9.34 3.90
CA GLY A 49 9.81 9.31 2.49
C GLY A 49 10.56 8.28 1.62
N LYS A 50 11.48 7.49 2.16
CA LYS A 50 12.18 6.40 1.46
C LYS A 50 11.40 5.09 1.59
N TRP A 51 10.33 4.98 0.82
CA TRP A 51 9.43 3.83 0.87
C TRP A 51 10.12 2.51 0.53
N PRO A 52 9.74 1.39 1.19
CA PRO A 52 10.06 0.06 0.70
C PRO A 52 9.58 -0.13 -0.74
N PHE A 53 10.30 -0.92 -1.53
CA PHE A 53 10.01 -1.09 -2.96
C PHE A 53 8.54 -1.45 -3.26
N TRP A 54 7.93 -2.32 -2.47
CA TRP A 54 6.55 -2.77 -2.64
C TRP A 54 5.49 -1.71 -2.29
N LEU A 55 5.88 -0.65 -1.57
CA LEU A 55 4.99 0.43 -1.15
C LEU A 55 5.27 1.75 -1.87
N SER A 56 6.41 1.86 -2.55
CA SER A 56 6.79 3.09 -3.24
C SER A 56 5.81 3.40 -4.38
N PRO A 57 5.25 4.62 -4.45
CA PRO A 57 4.40 5.03 -5.56
C PRO A 57 5.18 5.18 -6.88
N ARG A 58 6.52 5.28 -6.79
CA ARG A 58 7.45 5.34 -7.93
C ARG A 58 8.57 4.35 -7.65
N GLN A 59 8.48 3.16 -8.23
CA GLN A 59 9.37 2.04 -7.91
C GLN A 59 10.71 2.16 -8.63
N ALA A 60 10.69 2.63 -9.88
CA ALA A 60 11.91 2.89 -10.65
C ALA A 60 11.68 4.05 -11.65
N VAL A 61 12.79 4.66 -12.08
CA VAL A 61 12.82 5.67 -13.15
C VAL A 61 13.89 5.29 -14.16
N ILE A 62 13.55 5.31 -15.44
CA ILE A 62 14.46 5.07 -16.56
C ILE A 62 14.92 6.41 -17.10
N SER A 63 16.22 6.65 -17.05
CA SER A 63 16.85 7.87 -17.56
C SER A 63 17.79 7.51 -18.73
N PRO A 64 17.40 7.80 -19.98
CA PRO A 64 18.24 7.54 -21.14
C PRO A 64 19.43 8.50 -21.18
N VAL A 65 20.62 7.97 -21.43
CA VAL A 65 21.87 8.77 -21.52
C VAL A 65 21.88 9.76 -22.68
N ALA A 66 21.05 9.54 -23.71
CA ALA A 66 20.95 10.40 -24.89
C ALA A 66 19.56 10.30 -25.53
N THR A 67 19.15 11.38 -26.22
CA THR A 67 17.85 11.53 -26.88
C THR A 67 17.45 10.37 -27.81
N PRO A 68 18.36 9.73 -28.58
CA PRO A 68 17.98 8.60 -29.44
C PRO A 68 17.36 7.42 -28.68
N PHE A 69 17.69 7.24 -27.41
CA PHE A 69 17.17 6.14 -26.58
C PHE A 69 15.82 6.46 -25.92
N ALA A 70 15.29 7.67 -26.05
CA ALA A 70 14.06 8.09 -25.38
C ALA A 70 12.85 7.21 -25.74
N LYS A 71 12.73 6.81 -27.02
CA LYS A 71 11.65 5.91 -27.46
C LYS A 71 11.73 4.54 -26.78
N TYR A 72 12.95 4.01 -26.61
CA TYR A 72 13.17 2.73 -25.94
C TYR A 72 12.87 2.83 -24.44
N ALA A 73 13.29 3.92 -23.79
CA ALA A 73 12.96 4.18 -22.37
C ALA A 73 11.44 4.24 -22.15
N GLN A 74 10.70 4.92 -23.01
CA GLN A 74 9.23 4.97 -22.96
C GLN A 74 8.58 3.61 -23.22
N ALA A 75 9.14 2.79 -24.12
CA ALA A 75 8.62 1.44 -24.37
C ALA A 75 8.76 0.51 -23.15
N ILE A 76 9.72 0.79 -22.26
CA ILE A 76 9.89 0.07 -20.99
C ILE A 76 9.08 0.71 -19.85
N SER A 77 8.71 1.99 -19.96
CA SER A 77 7.82 2.60 -18.95
C SER A 77 6.49 1.85 -18.89
N GLY A 78 6.03 1.55 -17.67
CA GLY A 78 4.88 0.66 -17.49
C GLY A 78 5.16 -0.80 -17.80
N TYR A 79 6.41 -1.28 -17.68
CA TYR A 79 6.76 -2.69 -17.81
C TYR A 79 5.82 -3.58 -16.97
N GLN A 80 5.18 -4.53 -17.66
CA GLN A 80 4.36 -5.58 -17.08
C GLN A 80 5.14 -6.89 -17.24
N GLY A 81 5.57 -7.47 -16.13
CA GLY A 81 6.11 -8.83 -16.11
C GLY A 81 4.99 -9.85 -16.31
N GLU A 82 5.34 -11.15 -16.32
CA GLU A 82 4.36 -12.24 -16.37
C GLU A 82 3.51 -12.25 -15.08
N GLY A 83 2.44 -11.44 -15.07
CA GLY A 83 1.49 -11.34 -13.96
C GLY A 83 1.75 -10.23 -12.94
N GLU A 84 2.80 -9.41 -13.11
CA GLU A 84 3.16 -8.33 -12.18
C GLU A 84 3.26 -6.98 -12.91
N THR A 85 2.66 -5.93 -12.32
CA THR A 85 2.81 -4.56 -12.81
C THR A 85 3.77 -3.79 -11.91
N PHE A 86 4.79 -3.16 -12.49
CA PHE A 86 5.67 -2.25 -11.75
C PHE A 86 5.39 -0.79 -12.13
N TYR A 87 5.45 0.10 -11.14
CA TYR A 87 5.33 1.55 -11.34
C TYR A 87 6.69 2.12 -11.76
N VAL A 88 6.94 2.10 -13.07
CA VAL A 88 8.18 2.55 -13.69
C VAL A 88 7.92 3.75 -14.60
N ASP A 89 8.55 4.88 -14.31
CA ASP A 89 8.51 6.08 -15.14
C ASP A 89 9.70 6.12 -16.11
N ALA A 90 9.54 6.82 -17.24
CA ALA A 90 10.66 7.23 -18.08
C ALA A 90 10.84 8.75 -18.00
N ASP A 91 11.99 9.20 -17.50
CA ASP A 91 12.38 10.60 -17.57
C ASP A 91 13.06 10.84 -18.92
N VAL A 92 12.36 11.51 -19.84
CA VAL A 92 12.86 11.83 -21.20
C VAL A 92 13.10 13.32 -21.39
N SER A 93 13.39 14.03 -20.30
CA SER A 93 13.60 15.48 -20.30
C SER A 93 14.76 15.89 -21.22
N ALA A 94 14.45 16.24 -22.47
CA ALA A 94 15.40 16.45 -23.57
C ALA A 94 16.39 17.61 -23.37
N ARG A 95 16.26 18.39 -22.30
CA ARG A 95 17.08 19.58 -21.99
C ARG A 95 18.05 19.36 -20.83
N ASP A 96 17.96 18.23 -20.15
CA ASP A 96 18.70 17.98 -18.92
C ASP A 96 19.82 16.98 -19.15
N ARG A 97 20.98 17.26 -18.55
CA ARG A 97 22.11 16.31 -18.50
C ARG A 97 21.71 15.15 -17.58
N LEU A 98 22.26 13.96 -17.82
CA LEU A 98 22.01 12.78 -16.99
C LEU A 98 22.18 13.06 -15.50
N ASP A 99 23.23 13.80 -15.11
CA ASP A 99 23.48 14.18 -13.72
C ASP A 99 22.34 14.97 -13.08
N LYS A 100 21.60 15.77 -13.87
CA LYS A 100 20.46 16.55 -13.42
C LYS A 100 19.20 15.69 -13.30
N MET A 101 19.09 14.60 -14.06
CA MET A 101 17.96 13.66 -13.98
C MET A 101 18.07 12.73 -12.76
N ILE A 102 19.28 12.49 -12.26
CA ILE A 102 19.54 11.64 -11.09
C ILE A 102 19.36 12.39 -9.77
N ARG A 103 19.49 13.71 -9.79
CA ARG A 103 19.51 14.57 -8.59
C ARG A 103 18.15 15.17 -8.28
#